data_AF-A0A150TF19-F1
#
_entry.id   AF-A0A150TF19-F1
#
_cell.length_a   1.000
_cell.length_b   1.000
_cell.length_c   1.000
_cell.angle_alpha   90.00
_cell.angle_beta   90.00
_cell.angle_gamma   90.00
#
_symmetry.space_group_name_H-M   'P 1'
#
loop_
_entity.id
_entity.type
_entity.pdbx_description
1 polymer ?
#
loop_
_entity_poly.entity_id
_entity_poly.type
_entity_poly.pdbx_seq_one_letter_code
_entity_poly.pdbx_strand_id
1 'polypeptide(L)'
;MTIPDEPVDPAERLYRRVADAFHDDEIGRVVQSCADSTAEITVELRMHFSLPPTDPAQPDRISRWRPDHVVSGATITILGTATSVVSDRNGNARIRVVDLCGAPVLLVTPPSSMVSPAPAGPAHAVADWSQNPAYMFRPFLAALQVDRQGILPQSAPRVILAQVSGGPPPHAAVFRSTRTTLTLDWKPDWIKTGNRGPVDGKINSCLVLHQTGEPTVAIGSTINTFTNTVAKPRTSAHYIIDLDGHAVKLIHESEQAWHAGHSFWQGQTNVNNFSIGIEIVHTDDPTPQDFTAAQYRTLFRLIPALRASYPGITRQRVVGHGDIKIMSATDFRLNGVRENCPGGRFDWPRLEQAHMARGMVQGPPAPRIFGIAPGEVLARSPSSRRPVSTPAVAQIKQALSGIGYSVSAVDGSTITPEFDDALQRAVRHFQIRRFSGSRLASRPAMLGAVDYITAQEIAMVSGDAGP
;
A
#
# COMPACT_ATOMS: atom_id res chain seq x y z
N MET A 1 -7.65 25.10 47.26
CA MET A 1 -9.00 24.86 46.72
C MET A 1 -8.81 24.47 45.26
N THR A 2 -8.54 23.20 45.00
CA THR A 2 -8.43 22.64 43.66
C THR A 2 -9.82 22.23 43.22
N ILE A 3 -10.36 22.91 42.21
CA ILE A 3 -11.58 22.50 41.54
C ILE A 3 -11.24 21.20 40.80
N PRO A 4 -11.96 20.08 40.99
CA PRO A 4 -11.73 18.90 40.18
C PRO A 4 -12.16 19.19 38.75
N ASP A 5 -11.31 18.86 37.77
CA ASP A 5 -11.71 18.80 36.37
C ASP A 5 -12.91 17.85 36.26
N GLU A 6 -14.09 18.39 35.94
CA GLU A 6 -15.22 17.57 35.54
C GLU A 6 -14.83 16.69 34.34
N PRO A 7 -15.35 15.47 34.23
CA PRO A 7 -15.12 14.64 33.06
C PRO A 7 -15.83 15.27 31.87
N VAL A 8 -15.11 16.14 31.14
CA VAL A 8 -15.56 16.67 29.85
C VAL A 8 -15.92 15.49 28.96
N ASP A 9 -17.15 15.47 28.41
CA ASP A 9 -17.62 14.43 27.49
C ASP A 9 -16.53 14.12 26.44
N PRO A 10 -16.19 12.84 26.19
CA PRO A 10 -15.32 12.47 25.07
C PRO A 10 -15.65 13.20 23.75
N ALA A 11 -16.92 13.46 23.47
CA ALA A 11 -17.37 14.23 22.30
C ALA A 11 -17.01 15.72 22.41
N GLU A 12 -17.14 16.33 23.59
CA GLU A 12 -16.75 17.72 23.86
C GLU A 12 -15.23 17.92 23.84
N ARG A 13 -14.44 16.94 24.33
CA ARG A 13 -12.96 16.93 24.18
C ARG A 13 -12.50 16.73 22.75
N LEU A 14 -13.26 15.99 21.96
CA LEU A 14 -12.98 15.82 20.53
C LEU A 14 -13.34 17.10 19.78
N TYR A 15 -14.52 17.66 20.03
CA TYR A 15 -14.97 18.94 19.51
C TYR A 15 -13.95 20.06 19.79
N ARG A 16 -13.48 20.21 21.03
CA ARG A 16 -12.47 21.22 21.40
C ARG A 16 -11.12 20.99 20.72
N ARG A 17 -10.59 19.76 20.70
CA ARG A 17 -9.32 19.48 19.99
C ARG A 17 -9.39 19.74 18.49
N VAL A 18 -10.57 19.49 17.93
CA VAL A 18 -10.86 19.72 16.52
C VAL A 18 -10.93 21.22 16.33
N ALA A 19 -11.80 21.92 17.06
CA ALA A 19 -11.89 23.39 17.12
C ALA A 19 -10.53 24.07 17.29
N ASP A 20 -9.65 23.60 18.18
CA ASP A 20 -8.29 24.15 18.43
C ASP A 20 -7.31 23.91 17.26
N ALA A 21 -7.46 22.81 16.51
CA ALA A 21 -6.69 22.56 15.29
C ALA A 21 -7.15 23.45 14.12
N PHE A 22 -8.36 24.00 14.21
CA PHE A 22 -8.82 25.09 13.36
C PHE A 22 -8.42 26.39 14.06
N HIS A 23 -7.85 27.37 13.35
CA HIS A 23 -7.66 28.67 14.00
C HIS A 23 -9.05 29.25 14.32
N ASP A 24 -9.33 29.49 15.60
CA ASP A 24 -10.58 30.03 16.16
C ASP A 24 -11.17 31.21 15.34
N ASP A 25 -10.30 32.00 14.70
CA ASP A 25 -10.65 33.16 13.89
C ASP A 25 -11.41 32.86 12.59
N GLU A 26 -11.33 31.65 12.03
CA GLU A 26 -11.92 31.33 10.72
C GLU A 26 -13.29 30.63 10.78
N ILE A 27 -13.57 29.89 11.86
CA ILE A 27 -14.89 29.26 12.08
C ILE A 27 -15.84 30.27 12.72
N GLY A 28 -15.36 31.09 13.68
CA GLY A 28 -16.20 32.01 14.45
C GLY A 28 -16.75 33.23 13.70
N ARG A 29 -16.12 33.69 12.61
CA ARG A 29 -16.50 34.96 11.92
C ARG A 29 -17.68 34.85 10.96
N VAL A 30 -18.20 33.66 10.67
CA VAL A 30 -19.15 33.41 9.54
C VAL A 30 -20.55 32.99 10.02
N VAL A 31 -20.77 32.90 11.33
CA VAL A 31 -21.83 32.11 11.97
C VAL A 31 -23.19 32.83 12.12
N GLN A 32 -23.29 34.15 11.93
CA GLN A 32 -24.46 34.89 12.42
C GLN A 32 -25.71 34.90 11.51
N SER A 33 -25.72 34.39 10.27
CA SER A 33 -26.84 34.69 9.34
C SER A 33 -27.80 33.55 8.95
N CYS A 34 -27.71 32.34 9.51
CA CYS A 34 -28.48 31.18 9.01
C CYS A 34 -29.66 30.69 9.86
N ALA A 35 -29.93 31.31 11.01
CA ALA A 35 -30.90 30.82 12.01
C ALA A 35 -32.35 30.68 11.49
N ASP A 36 -32.74 31.47 10.48
CA ASP A 36 -34.08 31.43 9.87
C ASP A 36 -34.12 30.65 8.54
N SER A 37 -33.06 29.92 8.20
CA SER A 37 -32.99 29.20 6.93
C SER A 37 -33.96 28.01 6.88
N THR A 38 -34.68 27.89 5.76
CA THR A 38 -35.47 26.71 5.39
C THR A 38 -34.73 25.79 4.42
N ALA A 39 -33.48 26.12 4.08
CA ALA A 39 -32.69 25.34 3.13
C ALA A 39 -32.21 24.01 3.74
N GLU A 40 -31.95 23.04 2.87
CA GLU A 40 -31.34 21.77 3.22
C GLU A 40 -30.08 21.54 2.38
N ILE A 41 -29.12 20.84 2.98
CA ILE A 41 -27.97 20.29 2.27
C ILE A 41 -28.07 18.77 2.27
N THR A 42 -27.56 18.15 1.21
CA THR A 42 -27.39 16.70 1.12
C THR A 42 -25.91 16.36 1.28
N VAL A 43 -25.59 15.58 2.30
CA VAL A 43 -24.27 14.93 2.42
C VAL A 43 -24.36 13.57 1.75
N GLU A 44 -23.57 13.37 0.71
CA GLU A 44 -23.46 12.14 -0.06
C GLU A 44 -22.20 11.38 0.35
N LEU A 45 -22.37 10.17 0.88
CA LEU A 45 -21.26 9.30 1.27
C LEU A 45 -21.01 8.28 0.17
N ARG A 46 -19.81 8.32 -0.42
CA ARG A 46 -19.43 7.51 -1.59
C ARG A 46 -18.08 6.85 -1.38
N MET A 47 -17.85 5.71 -2.03
CA MET A 47 -16.54 5.09 -2.19
C MET A 47 -16.11 5.23 -3.65
N HIS A 48 -15.40 6.31 -3.97
CA HIS A 48 -14.89 6.59 -5.32
C HIS A 48 -13.42 6.20 -5.48
N PHE A 49 -12.65 6.17 -4.39
CA PHE A 49 -11.19 6.11 -4.45
C PHE A 49 -10.62 7.20 -5.36
N SER A 50 -11.13 8.43 -5.20
CA SER A 50 -10.71 9.58 -5.97
C SER A 50 -9.22 9.83 -5.77
N LEU A 51 -8.55 10.17 -6.88
CA LEU A 51 -7.16 10.58 -6.84
C LEU A 51 -7.08 11.96 -6.15
N PRO A 52 -5.93 12.29 -5.51
CA PRO A 52 -5.74 13.62 -4.98
C PRO A 52 -5.91 14.66 -6.11
N PRO A 53 -6.48 15.85 -5.84
CA PRO A 53 -6.57 16.92 -6.82
C PRO A 53 -5.16 17.48 -7.09
N THR A 54 -4.36 16.79 -7.89
CA THR A 54 -3.01 17.25 -8.28
C THR A 54 -3.02 18.15 -9.50
N ASP A 55 -4.17 18.29 -10.17
CA ASP A 55 -4.33 19.16 -11.34
C ASP A 55 -5.72 19.83 -11.35
N PRO A 56 -5.82 21.17 -11.17
CA PRO A 56 -7.06 21.91 -11.34
C PRO A 56 -7.69 21.77 -12.73
N ALA A 57 -6.92 21.37 -13.74
CA ALA A 57 -7.40 21.14 -15.10
C ALA A 57 -8.03 19.74 -15.30
N GLN A 58 -7.92 18.81 -14.34
CA GLN A 58 -8.53 17.48 -14.40
C GLN A 58 -9.13 17.04 -13.04
N PRO A 59 -10.15 17.76 -12.52
CA PRO A 59 -10.72 17.52 -11.18
C PRO A 59 -11.44 16.18 -11.03
N ASP A 60 -11.81 15.51 -12.13
CA ASP A 60 -12.70 14.34 -12.14
C ASP A 60 -12.00 13.01 -12.46
N ARG A 61 -10.70 12.85 -12.13
CA ARG A 61 -10.05 11.53 -12.25
C ARG A 61 -10.56 10.58 -11.15
N ILE A 62 -11.74 10.02 -11.39
CA ILE A 62 -12.25 8.86 -10.68
C ILE A 62 -11.34 7.68 -11.05
N SER A 63 -10.78 7.04 -10.02
CA SER A 63 -10.25 5.69 -10.14
C SER A 63 -11.28 4.83 -10.86
N ARG A 64 -10.91 3.98 -11.83
CA ARG A 64 -11.85 3.11 -12.59
C ARG A 64 -12.58 2.05 -11.72
N TRP A 65 -12.74 2.30 -10.42
CA TRP A 65 -13.65 1.62 -9.52
C TRP A 65 -15.08 1.76 -10.03
N ARG A 66 -15.73 0.62 -10.25
CA ARG A 66 -17.18 0.55 -10.48
C ARG A 66 -17.69 -0.62 -9.65
N PRO A 67 -18.72 -0.42 -8.81
CA PRO A 67 -19.63 0.74 -8.81
C PRO A 67 -19.18 1.87 -7.87
N ASP A 68 -19.71 3.08 -8.08
CA ASP A 68 -19.84 4.12 -7.06
C ASP A 68 -20.61 3.52 -5.88
N HIS A 69 -19.89 2.92 -4.94
CA HIS A 69 -20.54 2.30 -3.82
C HIS A 69 -20.96 3.36 -2.83
N VAL A 70 -22.24 3.33 -2.48
CA VAL A 70 -22.82 4.22 -1.49
C VAL A 70 -22.59 3.64 -0.09
N VAL A 71 -22.33 4.51 0.89
CA VAL A 71 -22.27 4.10 2.29
C VAL A 71 -23.61 4.39 2.93
N SER A 72 -24.46 3.38 3.04
CA SER A 72 -25.80 3.48 3.65
C SER A 72 -25.77 3.16 5.15
N GLY A 73 -26.72 3.70 5.91
CA GLY A 73 -26.82 3.50 7.35
C GLY A 73 -25.74 4.19 8.21
N ALA A 74 -24.86 5.00 7.62
CA ALA A 74 -23.92 5.81 8.38
C ALA A 74 -24.67 6.91 9.14
N THR A 75 -24.20 7.22 10.34
CA THR A 75 -24.75 8.29 11.19
C THR A 75 -23.89 9.53 11.06
N ILE A 76 -24.52 10.67 10.77
CA ILE A 76 -23.91 11.99 10.78
C ILE A 76 -24.46 12.74 12.00
N THR A 77 -23.63 12.88 13.03
CA THR A 77 -23.96 13.63 14.24
C THR A 77 -23.42 15.05 14.13
N ILE A 78 -24.25 16.05 14.38
CA ILE A 78 -23.81 17.44 14.42
C ILE A 78 -23.31 17.71 15.84
N LEU A 79 -22.00 17.79 16.01
CA LEU A 79 -21.37 17.99 17.32
C LEU A 79 -21.81 19.32 17.94
N GLY A 80 -22.01 19.32 19.26
CA GLY A 80 -22.58 20.46 19.98
C GLY A 80 -24.11 20.55 19.92
N THR A 81 -24.79 19.60 19.28
CA THR A 81 -26.27 19.53 19.19
C THR A 81 -26.79 18.12 19.51
N ALA A 82 -28.10 17.97 19.69
CA ALA A 82 -28.77 16.67 19.79
C ALA A 82 -29.14 16.07 18.42
N THR A 83 -28.74 16.72 17.32
CA THR A 83 -29.18 16.37 15.97
C THR A 83 -28.25 15.32 15.35
N SER A 84 -28.85 14.26 14.81
CA SER A 84 -28.17 13.25 14.00
C SER A 84 -29.04 12.81 12.84
N VAL A 85 -28.43 12.54 11.69
CA VAL A 85 -29.11 12.05 10.49
C VAL A 85 -28.45 10.77 10.02
N VAL A 86 -29.24 9.79 9.61
CA VAL A 86 -28.76 8.53 9.05
C VAL A 86 -28.82 8.59 7.53
N SER A 87 -27.74 8.20 6.86
CA SER A 87 -27.70 8.13 5.40
C SER A 87 -28.65 7.05 4.87
N ASP A 88 -29.43 7.37 3.85
CA ASP A 88 -30.40 6.48 3.23
C ASP A 88 -29.75 5.34 2.41
N ARG A 89 -30.57 4.54 1.72
CA ARG A 89 -30.11 3.45 0.84
C ARG A 89 -29.22 3.90 -0.32
N ASN A 90 -29.24 5.19 -0.66
CA ASN A 90 -28.40 5.81 -1.68
C ASN A 90 -27.18 6.52 -1.05
N GLY A 91 -26.94 6.34 0.26
CA GLY A 91 -25.86 6.98 1.00
C GLY A 91 -26.05 8.49 1.15
N ASN A 92 -27.29 8.99 1.14
CA ASN A 92 -27.59 10.41 1.25
C ASN A 92 -28.16 10.74 2.64
N ALA A 93 -27.61 11.77 3.29
CA ALA A 93 -28.13 12.33 4.53
C ALA A 93 -28.53 13.79 4.30
N ARG A 94 -29.80 14.14 4.55
CA ARG A 94 -30.31 15.52 4.41
C ARG A 94 -30.27 16.22 5.75
N ILE A 95 -29.65 17.40 5.78
CA ILE A 95 -29.47 18.20 7.00
C ILE A 95 -30.03 19.58 6.72
N ARG A 96 -30.88 20.10 7.62
CA ARG A 96 -31.38 21.47 7.51
C ARG A 96 -30.25 22.43 7.86
N VAL A 97 -30.15 23.51 7.10
CA VAL A 97 -29.09 24.52 7.30
C VAL A 97 -29.16 25.16 8.69
N VAL A 98 -30.36 25.34 9.24
CA VAL A 98 -30.55 25.84 10.61
C VAL A 98 -29.87 24.96 11.67
N ASP A 99 -29.79 23.64 11.46
CA ASP A 99 -29.13 22.71 12.38
C ASP A 99 -27.59 22.83 12.32
N LEU A 100 -27.06 23.54 11.32
CA LEU A 100 -25.62 23.76 11.11
C LEU A 100 -25.16 25.16 11.57
N CYS A 101 -26.07 26.00 12.08
CA CYS A 101 -25.74 27.33 12.56
C CYS A 101 -24.99 27.27 13.89
N GLY A 102 -23.82 27.90 13.99
CA GLY A 102 -23.03 27.95 15.22
C GLY A 102 -21.57 27.54 15.01
N ALA A 103 -21.35 26.33 14.52
CA ALA A 103 -20.08 25.78 14.01
C ALA A 103 -20.30 24.28 13.70
N PRO A 104 -20.65 23.91 12.46
CA PRO A 104 -21.14 22.58 12.15
C PRO A 104 -19.99 21.58 11.93
N VAL A 105 -19.49 21.03 13.02
CA VAL A 105 -18.61 19.88 12.96
C VAL A 105 -19.47 18.63 12.89
N LEU A 106 -19.40 17.92 11.77
CA LEU A 106 -20.08 16.66 11.56
C LEU A 106 -19.18 15.52 12.01
N LEU A 107 -19.66 14.66 12.90
CA LEU A 107 -19.08 13.34 13.15
C LEU A 107 -19.76 12.33 12.23
N VAL A 108 -19.03 11.85 11.23
CA VAL A 108 -19.48 10.84 10.28
C VAL A 108 -19.00 9.47 10.78
N THR A 109 -19.95 8.64 11.20
CA THR A 109 -19.70 7.32 11.79
C THR A 109 -20.34 6.23 10.94
N PRO A 110 -19.63 5.15 10.58
CA PRO A 110 -20.23 4.10 9.77
C PRO A 110 -21.22 3.29 10.62
N PRO A 111 -22.10 2.47 10.01
CA PRO A 111 -22.88 1.49 10.76
C PRO A 111 -21.97 0.68 11.70
N SER A 112 -22.47 0.28 12.88
CA SER A 112 -21.68 -0.50 13.84
C SER A 112 -21.11 -1.80 13.26
N SER A 113 -21.80 -2.40 12.29
CA SER A 113 -21.35 -3.57 11.53
C SER A 113 -20.22 -3.28 10.51
N MET A 114 -19.91 -2.01 10.25
CA MET A 114 -18.88 -1.56 9.30
C MET A 114 -17.84 -0.64 9.96
N VAL A 115 -17.80 -0.58 11.29
CA VAL A 115 -16.76 0.18 12.01
C VAL A 115 -15.44 -0.57 11.92
N SER A 116 -14.40 0.12 11.47
CA SER A 116 -13.03 -0.36 11.56
C SER A 116 -12.43 0.00 12.92
N PRO A 117 -11.98 -0.97 13.73
CA PRO A 117 -11.43 -0.72 15.05
C PRO A 117 -10.01 -0.14 15.03
N ALA A 118 -9.29 -0.31 13.91
CA ALA A 118 -7.91 0.14 13.73
C ALA A 118 -7.59 0.31 12.25
N PRO A 119 -6.61 1.15 11.87
CA PRO A 119 -6.16 1.26 10.49
C PRO A 119 -5.73 -0.09 9.93
N ALA A 120 -5.72 -0.24 8.61
CA ALA A 120 -5.19 -1.44 7.94
C ALA A 120 -3.81 -1.86 8.52
N GLY A 121 -3.73 -3.12 8.94
CA GLY A 121 -2.59 -3.75 9.59
C GLY A 121 -3.02 -4.97 10.43
N PRO A 122 -2.09 -5.59 11.18
CA PRO A 122 -2.39 -6.75 12.03
C PRO A 122 -3.36 -6.46 13.17
N ALA A 123 -3.35 -5.23 13.70
CA ALA A 123 -4.28 -4.80 14.75
C ALA A 123 -5.74 -4.69 14.25
N HIS A 124 -5.94 -4.62 12.93
CA HIS A 124 -7.26 -4.71 12.33
C HIS A 124 -7.68 -6.19 12.33
N ALA A 125 -8.22 -6.63 13.46
CA ALA A 125 -8.65 -8.01 13.69
C ALA A 125 -9.94 -8.29 12.91
N VAL A 126 -9.89 -9.32 12.07
CA VAL A 126 -11.06 -9.80 11.32
C VAL A 126 -11.01 -11.33 11.39
N ALA A 127 -11.55 -11.85 12.49
CA ALA A 127 -11.28 -13.22 12.94
C ALA A 127 -11.96 -14.30 12.06
N ASP A 128 -13.20 -14.06 11.63
CA ASP A 128 -13.97 -15.00 10.81
C ASP A 128 -14.42 -14.33 9.51
N TRP A 129 -13.77 -14.71 8.40
CA TRP A 129 -14.11 -14.22 7.08
C TRP A 129 -15.60 -14.33 6.76
N SER A 130 -16.30 -15.39 7.19
CA SER A 130 -17.72 -15.57 6.89
C SER A 130 -18.58 -14.46 7.50
N GLN A 131 -18.21 -14.01 8.70
CA GLN A 131 -18.90 -12.97 9.48
C GLN A 131 -18.44 -11.55 9.16
N ASN A 132 -17.28 -11.39 8.51
CA ASN A 132 -16.76 -10.06 8.17
C ASN A 132 -17.73 -9.29 7.26
N PRO A 133 -17.94 -7.99 7.51
CA PRO A 133 -18.70 -7.13 6.61
C PRO A 133 -17.97 -6.97 5.27
N ALA A 134 -18.72 -6.54 4.25
CA ALA A 134 -18.15 -6.26 2.93
C ALA A 134 -17.11 -5.14 2.98
N TYR A 135 -17.36 -4.11 3.82
CA TYR A 135 -16.53 -2.92 3.95
C TYR A 135 -16.41 -2.53 5.43
N MET A 136 -15.27 -1.96 5.81
CA MET A 136 -15.15 -1.26 7.10
C MET A 136 -14.46 0.09 6.94
N PHE A 137 -14.91 1.05 7.71
CA PHE A 137 -14.47 2.44 7.64
C PHE A 137 -14.09 2.96 9.03
N ARG A 138 -13.19 3.93 9.06
CA ARG A 138 -12.95 4.71 10.28
C ARG A 138 -13.85 5.95 10.30
N PRO A 139 -14.40 6.31 11.47
CA PRO A 139 -15.15 7.56 11.61
C PRO A 139 -14.22 8.76 11.41
N PHE A 140 -14.79 9.84 10.91
CA PHE A 140 -14.09 11.09 10.69
C PHE A 140 -14.99 12.28 10.99
N LEU A 141 -14.36 13.43 11.08
CA LEU A 141 -14.99 14.71 11.32
C LEU A 141 -14.92 15.52 10.04
N ALA A 142 -16.01 16.21 9.72
CA ALA A 142 -16.08 17.19 8.64
C ALA A 142 -16.55 18.53 9.20
N ALA A 143 -15.70 19.55 9.16
CA ALA A 143 -16.08 20.92 9.48
C ALA A 143 -16.56 21.61 8.21
N LEU A 144 -17.70 22.30 8.28
CA LEU A 144 -18.32 23.01 7.16
C LEU A 144 -18.46 24.51 7.46
N GLN A 145 -18.39 25.33 6.41
CA GLN A 145 -18.84 26.72 6.47
C GLN A 145 -20.14 26.87 5.67
N VAL A 146 -21.16 27.46 6.31
CA VAL A 146 -22.51 27.61 5.77
C VAL A 146 -23.04 29.03 5.94
N ASP A 147 -23.93 29.46 5.05
CA ASP A 147 -24.80 30.64 5.21
C ASP A 147 -26.27 30.21 5.09
N ARG A 148 -27.21 31.18 5.10
CA ARG A 148 -28.65 30.87 4.99
C ARG A 148 -29.06 30.14 3.71
N GLN A 149 -28.21 30.08 2.69
CA GLN A 149 -28.48 29.39 1.43
C GLN A 149 -27.79 28.01 1.34
N GLY A 150 -26.96 27.64 2.32
CA GLY A 150 -26.28 26.33 2.37
C GLY A 150 -24.76 26.44 2.50
N ILE A 151 -24.02 25.50 1.92
CA ILE A 151 -22.55 25.46 1.99
C ILE A 151 -21.97 26.62 1.18
N LEU A 152 -20.94 27.30 1.70
CA LEU A 152 -20.31 28.40 0.99
C LEU A 152 -19.66 27.93 -0.34
N PRO A 153 -19.73 28.70 -1.45
CA PRO A 153 -19.11 28.33 -2.73
C PRO A 153 -17.58 28.43 -2.73
N GLN A 154 -16.91 27.76 -3.69
CA GLN A 154 -15.45 27.54 -3.84
C GLN A 154 -14.48 28.72 -3.63
N SER A 155 -14.93 29.98 -3.69
CA SER A 155 -14.10 31.11 -3.24
C SER A 155 -13.93 31.17 -1.71
N ALA A 156 -14.69 30.36 -0.96
CA ALA A 156 -14.70 30.31 0.51
C ALA A 156 -15.22 29.00 1.21
N PRO A 157 -15.21 27.76 0.69
CA PRO A 157 -15.53 26.58 1.49
C PRO A 157 -14.24 25.96 1.99
N ARG A 158 -13.97 26.09 3.29
CA ARG A 158 -13.05 25.19 3.99
C ARG A 158 -13.85 23.99 4.49
N VAL A 159 -14.06 22.97 3.64
CA VAL A 159 -14.43 21.66 4.16
C VAL A 159 -13.15 20.98 4.60
N ILE A 160 -13.00 20.80 5.91
CA ILE A 160 -11.79 20.19 6.46
C ILE A 160 -12.17 18.87 7.10
N LEU A 161 -11.39 17.85 6.75
CA LEU A 161 -11.59 16.51 7.24
C LEU A 161 -10.50 16.19 8.27
N ALA A 162 -10.92 15.74 9.45
CA ALA A 162 -10.04 15.23 10.49
C ALA A 162 -10.48 13.83 10.91
N GLN A 163 -9.58 12.98 11.36
CA GLN A 163 -9.97 11.68 11.92
C GLN A 163 -10.34 11.83 13.40
N VAL A 164 -11.12 10.89 13.94
CA VAL A 164 -11.54 10.90 15.35
C VAL A 164 -10.40 10.59 16.33
N SER A 165 -9.42 9.78 15.94
CA SER A 165 -8.28 9.36 16.78
C SER A 165 -6.94 9.71 16.14
N GLY A 166 -6.09 10.48 16.83
CA GLY A 166 -4.83 11.01 16.28
C GLY A 166 -4.02 9.99 15.45
N GLY A 167 -3.60 10.39 14.24
CA GLY A 167 -3.02 9.50 13.23
C GLY A 167 -2.79 10.19 11.87
N PRO A 168 -2.61 9.46 10.75
CA PRO A 168 -2.62 10.04 9.39
C PRO A 168 -4.00 10.58 9.01
N PRO A 169 -4.15 11.55 8.08
CA PRO A 169 -5.43 12.19 7.73
C PRO A 169 -6.56 11.18 7.49
N PRO A 170 -7.83 11.57 7.74
CA PRO A 170 -8.94 10.66 7.54
C PRO A 170 -8.88 10.10 6.12
N HIS A 171 -9.19 8.82 5.98
CA HIS A 171 -9.32 8.19 4.66
C HIS A 171 -10.63 8.61 4.01
N ALA A 172 -10.87 9.92 3.99
CA ALA A 172 -12.00 10.58 3.39
C ALA A 172 -11.49 11.85 2.69
N ALA A 173 -12.09 12.19 1.56
CA ALA A 173 -11.80 13.39 0.79
C ALA A 173 -13.09 14.08 0.35
N VAL A 174 -13.01 15.39 0.15
CA VAL A 174 -14.12 16.16 -0.44
C VAL A 174 -14.05 15.94 -1.94
N PHE A 175 -15.01 15.18 -2.47
CA PHE A 175 -15.08 14.92 -3.90
C PHE A 175 -15.77 16.07 -4.64
N ARG A 176 -16.88 16.56 -4.10
CA ARG A 176 -17.64 17.68 -4.67
C ARG A 176 -18.31 18.50 -3.58
N SER A 177 -18.35 19.81 -3.77
CA SER A 177 -19.10 20.71 -2.88
C SER A 177 -19.84 21.77 -3.71
N THR A 178 -21.15 21.89 -3.47
CA THR A 178 -22.04 22.92 -3.99
C THR A 178 -22.81 23.53 -2.82
N ARG A 179 -23.63 24.56 -3.10
CA ARG A 179 -24.54 25.15 -2.09
C ARG A 179 -25.39 24.11 -1.35
N THR A 180 -25.87 23.09 -2.05
CA THR A 180 -26.86 22.14 -1.53
C THR A 180 -26.35 20.71 -1.43
N THR A 181 -25.10 20.45 -1.83
CA THR A 181 -24.56 19.08 -1.88
C THR A 181 -23.10 19.07 -1.44
N LEU A 182 -22.79 18.17 -0.51
CA LEU A 182 -21.44 17.79 -0.15
C LEU A 182 -21.24 16.31 -0.47
N THR A 183 -20.41 15.99 -1.44
CA THR A 183 -20.03 14.61 -1.77
C THR A 183 -18.69 14.30 -1.14
N LEU A 184 -18.67 13.32 -0.24
CA LEU A 184 -17.49 12.82 0.45
C LEU A 184 -17.10 11.46 -0.13
N ASP A 185 -15.88 11.36 -0.64
CA ASP A 185 -15.24 10.08 -0.97
C ASP A 185 -14.65 9.49 0.31
N TRP A 186 -15.29 8.48 0.87
CA TRP A 186 -14.90 7.78 2.08
C TRP A 186 -14.30 6.43 1.72
N LYS A 187 -12.99 6.30 1.88
CA LYS A 187 -12.21 5.11 1.53
C LYS A 187 -12.17 4.11 2.71
N PRO A 188 -12.51 2.82 2.49
CA PRO A 188 -12.54 1.81 3.56
C PRO A 188 -11.14 1.29 3.93
N ASP A 189 -10.92 0.99 5.21
CA ASP A 189 -9.72 0.28 5.69
C ASP A 189 -9.77 -1.23 5.40
N TRP A 190 -10.96 -1.78 5.11
CA TRP A 190 -11.18 -3.18 4.77
C TRP A 190 -12.16 -3.36 3.61
N ILE A 191 -11.83 -4.27 2.68
CA ILE A 191 -12.75 -4.75 1.64
C ILE A 191 -12.70 -6.28 1.60
N LYS A 192 -13.83 -6.92 1.85
CA LYS A 192 -13.93 -8.38 1.82
C LYS A 192 -13.79 -8.90 0.39
N THR A 193 -12.93 -9.90 0.20
CA THR A 193 -12.84 -10.66 -1.06
C THR A 193 -12.93 -12.16 -0.85
N GLY A 194 -13.54 -12.86 -1.81
CA GLY A 194 -13.54 -14.33 -1.89
C GLY A 194 -12.33 -14.91 -2.63
N ASN A 195 -11.47 -14.08 -3.24
CA ASN A 195 -10.24 -14.53 -3.89
C ASN A 195 -9.15 -14.79 -2.84
N ARG A 196 -9.30 -15.87 -2.09
CA ARG A 196 -8.38 -16.26 -1.02
C ARG A 196 -8.33 -17.78 -0.88
N GLY A 197 -7.24 -18.27 -0.32
CA GLY A 197 -7.14 -19.65 0.18
C GLY A 197 -7.72 -19.79 1.59
N PRO A 198 -7.72 -21.02 2.13
CA PRO A 198 -8.25 -21.31 3.46
C PRO A 198 -7.42 -20.66 4.58
N VAL A 199 -7.99 -20.61 5.79
CA VAL A 199 -7.22 -20.53 7.04
C VAL A 199 -6.64 -21.91 7.29
N ASP A 200 -5.31 -22.05 7.21
CA ASP A 200 -4.63 -23.34 7.31
C ASP A 200 -3.57 -23.39 8.42
N GLY A 201 -3.60 -22.41 9.34
CA GLY A 201 -2.61 -22.32 10.41
C GLY A 201 -1.20 -21.97 9.92
N LYS A 202 -1.06 -21.47 8.70
CA LYS A 202 0.23 -21.00 8.18
C LYS A 202 0.89 -19.99 9.11
N ILE A 203 2.21 -20.12 9.25
CA ILE A 203 3.04 -19.15 9.93
C ILE A 203 3.68 -18.27 8.86
N ASN A 204 3.19 -17.04 8.74
CA ASN A 204 3.81 -16.08 7.83
C ASN A 204 5.24 -15.79 8.29
N SER A 205 6.17 -15.96 7.38
CA SER A 205 7.58 -15.69 7.59
C SER A 205 8.20 -14.88 6.45
N CYS A 206 7.42 -14.48 5.45
CA CYS A 206 7.87 -13.67 4.34
C CYS A 206 6.91 -12.51 4.07
N LEU A 207 7.45 -11.39 3.59
CA LEU A 207 6.70 -10.25 3.09
C LEU A 207 7.12 -9.99 1.65
N VAL A 208 6.16 -10.03 0.72
CA VAL A 208 6.39 -9.78 -0.70
C VAL A 208 5.76 -8.45 -1.09
N LEU A 209 6.60 -7.54 -1.56
CA LEU A 209 6.19 -6.24 -2.08
C LEU A 209 5.97 -6.31 -3.59
N HIS A 210 4.87 -5.72 -4.02
CA HIS A 210 4.44 -5.67 -5.41
C HIS A 210 4.15 -4.24 -5.85
N GLN A 211 4.17 -4.04 -7.16
CA GLN A 211 3.53 -2.90 -7.81
C GLN A 211 2.33 -3.41 -8.60
N THR A 212 1.26 -2.62 -8.65
CA THR A 212 0.04 -3.05 -9.32
C THR A 212 0.19 -3.12 -10.85
N GLY A 213 1.05 -2.27 -11.43
CA GLY A 213 1.39 -2.29 -12.85
C GLY A 213 0.24 -1.91 -13.77
N GLU A 214 -0.73 -1.13 -13.26
CA GLU A 214 -1.91 -0.75 -14.03
C GLU A 214 -1.59 0.42 -14.98
N PRO A 215 -2.12 0.44 -16.22
CA PRO A 215 -1.90 1.55 -17.16
C PRO A 215 -2.44 2.89 -16.63
N THR A 216 -3.48 2.83 -15.78
CA THR A 216 -3.96 3.98 -15.03
C THR A 216 -3.60 3.78 -13.57
N VAL A 217 -2.87 4.74 -13.00
CA VAL A 217 -2.46 4.73 -11.59
C VAL A 217 -3.70 4.99 -10.71
N ALA A 218 -4.49 3.95 -10.48
CA ALA A 218 -5.74 4.02 -9.73
C ALA A 218 -5.97 2.71 -8.98
N ILE A 219 -6.14 2.81 -7.66
CA ILE A 219 -6.35 1.65 -6.78
C ILE A 219 -7.59 0.82 -7.15
N GLY A 220 -8.64 1.44 -7.69
CA GLY A 220 -9.89 0.76 -8.00
C GLY A 220 -9.78 -0.34 -9.05
N SER A 221 -8.90 -0.20 -10.04
CA SER A 221 -8.66 -1.28 -11.02
C SER A 221 -8.13 -2.53 -10.33
N THR A 222 -7.18 -2.33 -9.41
CA THR A 222 -6.59 -3.40 -8.60
C THR A 222 -7.62 -4.02 -7.66
N ILE A 223 -8.42 -3.21 -6.96
CA ILE A 223 -9.48 -3.74 -6.09
C ILE A 223 -10.48 -4.54 -6.92
N ASN A 224 -10.93 -4.05 -8.09
CA ASN A 224 -11.87 -4.77 -8.97
C ASN A 224 -11.31 -6.14 -9.34
N THR A 225 -10.02 -6.20 -9.69
CA THR A 225 -9.35 -7.45 -10.02
C THR A 225 -9.32 -8.42 -8.83
N PHE A 226 -8.99 -7.91 -7.64
CA PHE A 226 -8.85 -8.73 -6.45
C PHE A 226 -10.18 -9.14 -5.81
N THR A 227 -11.27 -8.43 -6.08
CA THR A 227 -12.63 -8.77 -5.60
C THR A 227 -13.45 -9.55 -6.64
N ASN A 228 -13.01 -9.61 -7.90
CA ASN A 228 -13.69 -10.39 -8.94
C ASN A 228 -13.47 -11.90 -8.75
N THR A 229 -14.46 -12.58 -8.18
CA THR A 229 -14.40 -14.02 -7.87
C THR A 229 -14.72 -14.94 -9.06
N VAL A 230 -15.21 -14.39 -10.17
CA VAL A 230 -15.56 -15.15 -11.37
C VAL A 230 -14.41 -15.18 -12.39
N ALA A 231 -13.53 -14.19 -12.39
CA ALA A 231 -12.36 -14.14 -13.27
C ALA A 231 -11.35 -15.28 -12.98
N LYS A 232 -10.65 -15.73 -14.04
CA LYS A 232 -9.60 -16.75 -13.99
C LYS A 232 -8.36 -16.28 -14.78
N PRO A 233 -7.14 -16.51 -14.28
CA PRO A 233 -6.82 -17.01 -12.93
C PRO A 233 -7.24 -16.00 -11.85
N ARG A 234 -7.55 -16.50 -10.66
CA ARG A 234 -7.84 -15.63 -9.51
C ARG A 234 -6.53 -15.10 -8.93
N THR A 235 -6.52 -13.85 -8.49
CA THR A 235 -5.36 -13.21 -7.85
C THR A 235 -5.85 -12.27 -6.76
N SER A 236 -5.00 -12.05 -5.74
CA SER A 236 -5.28 -11.18 -4.61
C SER A 236 -4.01 -10.87 -3.83
N ALA A 237 -4.08 -9.82 -3.01
CA ALA A 237 -3.07 -9.50 -2.00
C ALA A 237 -3.73 -9.30 -0.64
N HIS A 238 -2.93 -9.26 0.42
CA HIS A 238 -3.45 -8.96 1.76
C HIS A 238 -3.72 -7.47 1.92
N TYR A 239 -2.86 -6.65 1.32
CA TYR A 239 -2.89 -5.20 1.41
C TYR A 239 -2.73 -4.55 0.04
N ILE A 240 -3.41 -3.43 -0.17
CA ILE A 240 -3.14 -2.49 -1.27
C ILE A 240 -2.83 -1.12 -0.68
N ILE A 241 -1.80 -0.42 -1.17
CA ILE A 241 -1.44 0.95 -0.76
C ILE A 241 -1.63 1.91 -1.94
N ASP A 242 -2.56 2.86 -1.81
CA ASP A 242 -2.88 3.89 -2.79
C ASP A 242 -1.79 5.00 -2.85
N LEU A 243 -1.88 5.89 -3.84
CA LEU A 243 -0.92 6.98 -4.05
C LEU A 243 -0.86 7.98 -2.89
N ASP A 244 -1.97 8.19 -2.20
CA ASP A 244 -2.05 9.04 -1.00
C ASP A 244 -1.56 8.33 0.28
N GLY A 245 -1.09 7.09 0.15
CA GLY A 245 -0.64 6.24 1.25
C GLY A 245 -1.77 5.52 1.99
N HIS A 246 -3.03 5.68 1.60
CA HIS A 246 -4.13 4.90 2.17
C HIS A 246 -3.90 3.40 1.92
N ALA A 247 -3.94 2.61 3.00
CA ALA A 247 -3.85 1.16 2.91
C ALA A 247 -5.22 0.53 3.09
N VAL A 248 -5.58 -0.35 2.17
CA VAL A 248 -6.79 -1.19 2.24
C VAL A 248 -6.35 -2.62 2.56
N LYS A 249 -6.95 -3.24 3.58
CA LYS A 249 -6.77 -4.66 3.89
C LYS A 249 -7.86 -5.48 3.19
N LEU A 250 -7.50 -6.55 2.49
CA LEU A 250 -8.45 -7.41 1.78
C LEU A 250 -8.65 -8.78 2.42
N ILE A 251 -7.56 -9.30 2.99
CA ILE A 251 -7.47 -10.68 3.47
C ILE A 251 -6.75 -10.63 4.82
N HIS A 252 -7.25 -11.36 5.81
CA HIS A 252 -6.56 -11.50 7.08
C HIS A 252 -5.27 -12.28 6.88
N GLU A 253 -4.19 -11.93 7.56
CA GLU A 253 -2.86 -12.49 7.30
C GLU A 253 -2.78 -14.00 7.58
N SER A 254 -3.66 -14.53 8.44
CA SER A 254 -3.79 -15.99 8.66
C SER A 254 -4.37 -16.75 7.47
N GLU A 255 -4.90 -16.05 6.47
CA GLU A 255 -5.48 -16.61 5.25
C GLU A 255 -4.53 -16.40 4.08
N GLN A 256 -4.57 -17.30 3.11
CA GLN A 256 -3.72 -17.17 1.93
C GLN A 256 -4.28 -16.17 0.92
N ALA A 257 -3.48 -15.16 0.55
CA ALA A 257 -3.69 -14.41 -0.69
C ALA A 257 -2.93 -15.04 -1.85
N TRP A 258 -3.39 -14.82 -3.08
CA TRP A 258 -2.79 -15.38 -4.30
C TRP A 258 -2.02 -14.31 -5.09
N HIS A 259 -0.84 -13.94 -4.56
CA HIS A 259 -0.01 -12.86 -5.11
C HIS A 259 1.32 -13.35 -5.70
N ALA A 260 1.92 -14.42 -5.14
CA ALA A 260 3.27 -14.84 -5.50
C ALA A 260 3.31 -15.73 -6.75
N GLY A 261 2.27 -16.54 -6.98
CA GLY A 261 2.25 -17.54 -8.05
C GLY A 261 3.35 -18.60 -7.87
N HIS A 262 3.81 -19.17 -8.99
CA HIS A 262 4.96 -20.08 -8.99
C HIS A 262 6.23 -19.32 -8.56
N SER A 263 6.77 -19.69 -7.40
CA SER A 263 7.74 -18.86 -6.69
C SER A 263 8.64 -19.70 -5.79
N PHE A 264 9.82 -19.16 -5.48
CA PHE A 264 10.83 -19.76 -4.60
C PHE A 264 11.54 -18.68 -3.77
N TRP A 265 11.75 -18.95 -2.49
CA TRP A 265 12.62 -18.13 -1.65
C TRP A 265 13.22 -18.96 -0.52
N GLN A 266 14.54 -18.87 -0.33
CA GLN A 266 15.27 -19.51 0.78
C GLN A 266 14.91 -21.00 0.96
N GLY A 267 14.97 -21.78 -0.12
CA GLY A 267 14.74 -23.23 -0.09
C GLY A 267 13.28 -23.67 -0.09
N GLN A 268 12.32 -22.73 -0.09
CA GLN A 268 10.90 -23.05 -0.08
C GLN A 268 10.23 -22.59 -1.37
N THR A 269 9.35 -23.43 -1.92
CA THR A 269 8.51 -23.11 -3.08
C THR A 269 7.12 -22.64 -2.64
N ASN A 270 6.35 -22.07 -3.59
CA ASN A 270 4.99 -21.59 -3.37
C ASN A 270 4.89 -20.58 -2.21
N VAL A 271 5.50 -19.42 -2.41
CA VAL A 271 5.68 -18.38 -1.39
C VAL A 271 4.34 -17.91 -0.78
N ASN A 272 3.22 -18.00 -1.52
CA ASN A 272 1.87 -17.77 -1.00
C ASN A 272 1.56 -18.53 0.31
N ASN A 273 2.17 -19.70 0.52
CA ASN A 273 1.95 -20.54 1.70
C ASN A 273 2.54 -19.95 2.99
N PHE A 274 3.51 -19.04 2.89
CA PHE A 274 4.22 -18.51 4.06
C PHE A 274 4.46 -16.99 3.97
N SER A 275 3.77 -16.30 3.06
CA SER A 275 3.95 -14.87 2.85
C SER A 275 2.70 -14.04 3.01
N ILE A 276 2.94 -12.78 3.37
CA ILE A 276 2.02 -11.67 3.24
C ILE A 276 2.38 -10.89 1.97
N GLY A 277 1.37 -10.46 1.23
CA GLY A 277 1.51 -9.73 -0.03
C GLY A 277 1.00 -8.31 0.12
N ILE A 278 1.83 -7.33 -0.22
CA ILE A 278 1.48 -5.90 -0.25
C ILE A 278 1.60 -5.42 -1.69
N GLU A 279 0.50 -4.95 -2.24
CA GLU A 279 0.42 -4.31 -3.56
C GLU A 279 0.49 -2.80 -3.42
N ILE A 280 1.37 -2.15 -4.17
CA ILE A 280 1.57 -0.70 -4.09
C ILE A 280 1.15 -0.11 -5.43
N VAL A 281 0.19 0.81 -5.40
CA VAL A 281 -0.39 1.40 -6.62
C VAL A 281 0.68 2.17 -7.37
N HIS A 282 1.05 1.67 -8.54
CA HIS A 282 2.08 2.25 -9.39
C HIS A 282 1.91 1.72 -10.81
N THR A 283 2.35 2.48 -11.81
CA THR A 283 2.14 2.16 -13.23
C THR A 283 3.36 1.51 -13.87
N ASP A 284 3.08 0.65 -14.84
CA ASP A 284 4.08 0.06 -15.74
C ASP A 284 4.44 1.01 -16.92
N ASP A 285 3.86 2.22 -16.97
CA ASP A 285 4.10 3.22 -18.01
C ASP A 285 5.60 3.64 -18.06
N PRO A 286 6.20 3.80 -19.25
CA PRO A 286 7.58 4.23 -19.40
C PRO A 286 7.86 5.66 -18.89
N THR A 287 6.83 6.47 -18.64
CA THR A 287 6.98 7.79 -18.04
C THR A 287 7.51 7.70 -16.61
N PRO A 288 8.50 8.52 -16.22
CA PRO A 288 9.13 8.45 -14.91
C PRO A 288 8.17 8.93 -13.82
N GLN A 289 7.42 8.01 -13.23
CA GLN A 289 6.73 8.24 -11.96
C GLN A 289 7.41 7.43 -10.86
N ASP A 290 7.78 8.10 -9.78
CA ASP A 290 8.31 7.44 -8.58
C ASP A 290 7.17 7.11 -7.62
N PHE A 291 7.39 6.11 -6.76
CA PHE A 291 6.48 5.83 -5.64
C PHE A 291 6.41 7.04 -4.71
N THR A 292 5.22 7.36 -4.20
CA THR A 292 4.99 8.59 -3.45
C THR A 292 5.60 8.52 -2.05
N ALA A 293 5.96 9.67 -1.48
CA ALA A 293 6.38 9.74 -0.08
C ALA A 293 5.33 9.18 0.89
N ALA A 294 4.04 9.28 0.54
CA ALA A 294 2.94 8.75 1.35
C ALA A 294 2.92 7.22 1.36
N GLN A 295 3.17 6.58 0.22
CA GLN A 295 3.31 5.12 0.13
C GLN A 295 4.43 4.60 1.02
N TYR A 296 5.61 5.24 0.99
CA TYR A 296 6.73 4.86 1.87
C TYR A 296 6.42 5.08 3.35
N ARG A 297 5.75 6.18 3.73
CA ARG A 297 5.32 6.38 5.13
C ARG A 297 4.43 5.24 5.61
N THR A 298 3.52 4.77 4.75
CA THR A 298 2.66 3.63 5.07
C THR A 298 3.43 2.33 5.18
N LEU A 299 4.41 2.07 4.30
CA LEU A 299 5.31 0.92 4.43
C LEU A 299 6.11 0.96 5.74
N PHE A 300 6.63 2.12 6.14
CA PHE A 300 7.36 2.29 7.41
C PHE A 300 6.50 2.11 8.66
N ARG A 301 5.18 2.21 8.54
CA ARG A 301 4.24 1.85 9.61
C ARG A 301 3.88 0.36 9.56
N LEU A 302 3.56 -0.14 8.37
CA LEU A 302 2.97 -1.47 8.19
C LEU A 302 4.00 -2.59 8.34
N ILE A 303 5.20 -2.44 7.78
CA ILE A 303 6.25 -3.47 7.85
C ILE A 303 6.64 -3.79 9.31
N PRO A 304 6.95 -2.81 10.18
CA PRO A 304 7.24 -3.10 11.59
C PRO A 304 6.09 -3.76 12.32
N ALA A 305 4.85 -3.32 12.08
CA ALA A 305 3.67 -3.92 12.70
C ALA A 305 3.52 -5.39 12.30
N LEU A 306 3.67 -5.70 11.00
CA LEU A 306 3.64 -7.09 10.50
C LEU A 306 4.77 -7.92 11.10
N ARG A 307 5.98 -7.39 11.20
CA ARG A 307 7.13 -8.12 11.79
C ARG A 307 6.96 -8.35 13.29
N ALA A 308 6.31 -7.43 14.00
CA ALA A 308 5.99 -7.62 15.42
C ALA A 308 4.95 -8.73 15.61
N SER A 309 3.93 -8.80 14.76
CA SER A 309 2.91 -9.85 14.80
C SER A 309 3.38 -11.18 14.21
N TYR A 310 4.33 -11.16 13.28
CA TYR A 310 4.89 -12.31 12.57
C TYR A 310 6.43 -12.27 12.60
N PRO A 311 7.08 -12.66 13.72
CA PRO A 311 8.53 -12.54 13.90
C PRO A 311 9.37 -13.31 12.89
N GLY A 312 8.78 -14.32 12.23
CA GLY A 312 9.43 -15.03 11.12
C GLY A 312 9.72 -14.14 9.91
N ILE A 313 9.04 -12.99 9.79
CA ILE A 313 9.32 -11.97 8.78
C ILE A 313 10.57 -11.18 9.23
N THR A 314 11.74 -11.74 8.94
CA THR A 314 13.01 -11.05 9.16
C THR A 314 13.26 -10.02 8.05
N ARG A 315 14.28 -9.15 8.22
CA ARG A 315 14.69 -8.21 7.15
C ARG A 315 15.07 -8.94 5.85
N GLN A 316 15.66 -10.13 5.98
CA GLN A 316 16.05 -11.00 4.87
C GLN A 316 14.86 -11.63 4.15
N ARG A 317 13.66 -11.58 4.75
CA ARG A 317 12.42 -12.08 4.16
C ARG A 317 11.43 -10.96 3.81
N VAL A 318 11.91 -9.71 3.67
CA VAL A 318 11.19 -8.62 3.01
C VAL A 318 11.73 -8.46 1.59
N VAL A 319 10.96 -8.97 0.63
CA VAL A 319 11.40 -9.22 -0.75
C VAL A 319 10.47 -8.57 -1.77
N GLY A 320 10.96 -8.31 -2.98
CA GLY A 320 10.12 -7.98 -4.12
C GLY A 320 9.58 -9.23 -4.79
N HIS A 321 8.51 -9.11 -5.59
CA HIS A 321 8.01 -10.23 -6.37
C HIS A 321 9.06 -10.79 -7.35
N GLY A 322 9.87 -9.92 -7.94
CA GLY A 322 10.98 -10.32 -8.82
C GLY A 322 12.05 -11.15 -8.10
N ASP A 323 12.25 -10.95 -6.80
CA ASP A 323 13.23 -11.73 -6.03
C ASP A 323 12.83 -13.21 -5.92
N ILE A 324 11.53 -13.51 -5.98
CA ILE A 324 10.98 -14.86 -5.75
C ILE A 324 10.57 -15.59 -7.03
N LYS A 325 10.54 -14.91 -8.20
CA LYS A 325 9.96 -15.43 -9.43
C LYS A 325 11.00 -15.91 -10.45
N ILE A 326 11.82 -16.89 -10.06
CA ILE A 326 13.03 -17.28 -10.83
C ILE A 326 13.01 -18.74 -11.32
N MET A 327 11.97 -19.50 -11.00
CA MET A 327 11.98 -20.97 -11.10
C MET A 327 11.82 -21.56 -12.51
N SER A 328 11.27 -20.88 -13.52
CA SER A 328 11.05 -21.53 -14.84
C SER A 328 11.34 -20.66 -16.07
N ALA A 329 11.94 -21.31 -17.08
CA ALA A 329 12.06 -20.83 -18.47
C ALA A 329 10.72 -20.76 -19.22
N THR A 330 9.64 -21.30 -18.66
CA THR A 330 8.27 -21.23 -19.23
C THR A 330 7.37 -20.22 -18.50
N ASP A 331 7.84 -19.62 -17.40
CA ASP A 331 7.26 -18.37 -16.87
C ASP A 331 7.50 -17.17 -17.82
N PHE A 332 8.20 -17.44 -18.94
CA PHE A 332 8.76 -16.57 -19.98
C PHE A 332 7.73 -15.98 -20.94
N ARG A 333 6.69 -15.32 -20.42
CA ARG A 333 6.32 -14.06 -21.08
C ARG A 333 7.37 -13.02 -20.70
N LEU A 334 8.61 -13.21 -21.17
CA LEU A 334 9.86 -12.48 -20.85
C LEU A 334 9.88 -10.98 -21.20
N ASN A 335 8.77 -10.45 -21.69
CA ASN A 335 8.55 -9.02 -21.88
C ASN A 335 7.41 -8.48 -20.99
N GLY A 336 6.95 -9.27 -20.02
CA GLY A 336 5.92 -8.86 -19.07
C GLY A 336 6.52 -8.03 -17.95
N VAL A 337 6.03 -6.80 -17.80
CA VAL A 337 6.52 -5.81 -16.83
C VAL A 337 6.51 -6.31 -15.38
N ARG A 338 5.69 -7.32 -15.07
CA ARG A 338 5.54 -7.92 -13.73
C ARG A 338 6.70 -8.80 -13.24
N GLU A 339 7.62 -9.25 -14.09
CA GLU A 339 8.80 -10.01 -13.60
C GLU A 339 9.72 -9.14 -12.74
N ASN A 340 9.77 -7.85 -13.00
CA ASN A 340 10.68 -6.93 -12.31
C ASN A 340 10.06 -6.29 -11.07
N CYS A 341 8.78 -6.59 -10.78
CA CYS A 341 7.96 -6.05 -9.72
C CYS A 341 8.64 -6.13 -8.32
N PRO A 342 8.71 -5.04 -7.53
CA PRO A 342 8.10 -3.71 -7.69
C PRO A 342 8.92 -2.74 -8.57
N GLY A 343 9.81 -3.24 -9.42
CA GLY A 343 10.50 -2.49 -10.46
C GLY A 343 11.75 -1.74 -9.98
N GLY A 344 12.51 -1.19 -10.93
CA GLY A 344 13.68 -0.35 -10.65
C GLY A 344 13.33 1.03 -10.09
N ARG A 345 12.05 1.42 -10.06
CA ARG A 345 11.56 2.69 -9.47
C ARG A 345 11.30 2.60 -7.98
N PHE A 346 11.13 1.40 -7.44
CA PHE A 346 10.95 1.21 -6.01
C PHE A 346 12.28 1.42 -5.29
N ASP A 347 12.35 2.35 -4.36
CA ASP A 347 13.56 2.75 -3.64
C ASP A 347 13.86 1.76 -2.50
N TRP A 348 14.40 0.59 -2.87
CA TRP A 348 14.91 -0.40 -1.92
C TRP A 348 15.93 0.19 -0.94
N PRO A 349 16.92 1.02 -1.36
CA PRO A 349 17.84 1.67 -0.43
C PRO A 349 17.15 2.39 0.72
N ARG A 350 16.01 3.05 0.47
CA ARG A 350 15.23 3.71 1.51
C ARG A 350 14.71 2.75 2.58
N LEU A 351 14.24 1.55 2.20
CA LEU A 351 13.80 0.51 3.15
C LEU A 351 14.99 -0.11 3.91
N GLU A 352 16.11 -0.31 3.23
CA GLU A 352 17.32 -0.91 3.79
C GLU A 352 17.96 -0.02 4.86
N GLN A 353 18.08 1.29 4.57
CA GLN A 353 18.55 2.30 5.52
C GLN A 353 17.63 2.43 6.74
N ALA A 354 16.32 2.24 6.55
CA ALA A 354 15.35 2.20 7.63
C ALA A 354 15.30 0.85 8.38
N HIS A 355 16.17 -0.11 8.06
CA HIS A 355 16.17 -1.47 8.64
C HIS A 355 14.87 -2.25 8.47
N MET A 356 14.11 -1.95 7.41
CA MET A 356 12.89 -2.66 7.04
C MET A 356 13.18 -3.89 6.18
N ALA A 357 14.26 -3.86 5.39
CA ALA A 357 14.69 -4.94 4.52
C ALA A 357 16.21 -5.19 4.62
N ARG A 358 16.69 -6.28 4.00
CA ARG A 358 18.11 -6.72 4.05
C ARG A 358 19.06 -5.67 3.46
N GLY A 359 20.03 -5.25 4.27
CA GLY A 359 21.05 -4.28 3.88
C GLY A 359 22.28 -4.95 3.26
N MET A 360 23.42 -4.29 3.44
CA MET A 360 24.74 -4.74 3.01
C MET A 360 25.73 -4.56 4.16
N VAL A 361 26.64 -5.51 4.34
CA VAL A 361 27.78 -5.33 5.25
C VAL A 361 28.92 -4.68 4.48
N GLN A 362 29.36 -3.51 4.94
CA GLN A 362 30.49 -2.80 4.35
C GLN A 362 31.80 -3.54 4.67
N GLY A 363 32.69 -3.64 3.67
CA GLY A 363 34.02 -4.22 3.81
C GLY A 363 34.97 -3.66 2.76
N PRO A 364 36.30 -3.72 2.99
CA PRO A 364 37.27 -3.22 2.04
C PRO A 364 37.18 -3.99 0.71
N PRO A 365 37.31 -3.32 -0.45
CA PRO A 365 37.30 -4.00 -1.75
C PRO A 365 38.51 -4.94 -1.85
N ALA A 366 38.25 -6.23 -2.12
CA ALA A 366 39.31 -7.19 -2.42
C ALA A 366 39.73 -7.09 -3.89
N PRO A 367 41.00 -7.36 -4.26
CA PRO A 367 41.47 -7.24 -5.64
C PRO A 367 40.73 -8.17 -6.62
N ARG A 368 40.17 -9.28 -6.12
CA ARG A 368 39.25 -10.16 -6.84
C ARG A 368 38.09 -10.56 -5.93
N ILE A 369 36.87 -10.61 -6.47
CA ILE A 369 35.67 -11.12 -5.78
C ILE A 369 35.13 -12.31 -6.57
N PHE A 370 34.99 -13.48 -5.91
CA PHE A 370 34.72 -14.77 -6.58
C PHE A 370 35.71 -15.10 -7.71
N GLY A 371 36.91 -14.51 -7.70
CA GLY A 371 37.89 -14.63 -8.78
C GLY A 371 37.75 -13.61 -9.92
N ILE A 372 36.75 -12.73 -9.90
CA ILE A 372 36.54 -11.66 -10.89
C ILE A 372 37.36 -10.42 -10.50
N ALA A 373 38.20 -9.93 -11.41
CA ALA A 373 38.94 -8.67 -11.28
C ALA A 373 38.19 -7.48 -11.89
N PRO A 374 38.55 -6.23 -11.55
CA PRO A 374 38.02 -5.05 -12.23
C PRO A 374 38.20 -5.13 -13.75
N GLY A 375 37.12 -4.91 -14.50
CA GLY A 375 37.09 -4.99 -15.97
C GLY A 375 36.73 -6.38 -16.54
N GLU A 376 36.73 -7.43 -15.72
CA GLU A 376 36.24 -8.76 -16.12
C GLU A 376 34.71 -8.85 -15.98
N VAL A 377 34.08 -9.61 -16.87
CA VAL A 377 32.63 -9.84 -16.88
C VAL A 377 32.35 -11.33 -17.09
N LEU A 378 31.51 -11.91 -16.24
CA LEU A 378 30.94 -13.24 -16.43
C LEU A 378 29.51 -13.12 -16.94
N ALA A 379 29.23 -13.71 -18.09
CA ALA A 379 27.89 -13.74 -18.67
C ALA A 379 27.69 -15.05 -19.45
N ARG A 380 26.42 -15.39 -19.70
CA ARG A 380 26.07 -16.44 -20.66
C ARG A 380 26.54 -16.03 -22.06
N SER A 381 27.25 -16.91 -22.76
CA SER A 381 27.67 -16.66 -24.14
C SER A 381 26.48 -16.83 -25.10
N PRO A 382 26.04 -15.79 -25.81
CA PRO A 382 24.88 -15.90 -26.73
C PRO A 382 25.14 -16.83 -27.92
N SER A 383 26.41 -16.97 -28.33
CA SER A 383 26.84 -17.68 -29.54
C SER A 383 27.43 -19.08 -29.28
N SER A 384 27.62 -19.48 -28.01
CA SER A 384 28.23 -20.77 -27.66
C SER A 384 27.17 -21.73 -27.16
N ARG A 385 27.13 -22.94 -27.72
CA ARG A 385 26.32 -24.05 -27.16
C ARG A 385 26.91 -24.65 -25.88
N ARG A 386 28.14 -24.28 -25.52
CA ARG A 386 28.79 -24.73 -24.28
C ARG A 386 28.63 -23.66 -23.19
N PRO A 387 28.04 -24.00 -22.02
CA PRO A 387 27.93 -23.09 -20.89
C PRO A 387 29.30 -22.62 -20.39
N VAL A 388 29.38 -21.38 -19.90
CA VAL A 388 30.57 -20.91 -19.17
C VAL A 388 30.60 -21.64 -17.84
N SER A 389 31.64 -22.43 -17.59
CA SER A 389 31.79 -23.22 -16.38
C SER A 389 33.10 -22.88 -15.68
N THR A 390 33.02 -22.26 -14.50
CA THR A 390 34.17 -21.84 -13.70
C THR A 390 33.89 -21.96 -12.21
N PRO A 391 34.92 -22.07 -11.34
CA PRO A 391 34.72 -22.03 -9.89
C PRO A 391 34.00 -20.75 -9.41
N ALA A 392 34.21 -19.63 -10.11
CA ALA A 392 33.53 -18.36 -9.83
C ALA A 392 32.01 -18.49 -9.94
N VAL A 393 31.52 -19.16 -10.99
CA VAL A 393 30.09 -19.39 -11.21
C VAL A 393 29.47 -20.17 -10.05
N ALA A 394 30.12 -21.25 -9.60
CA ALA A 394 29.64 -22.04 -8.47
C ALA A 394 29.58 -21.20 -7.18
N GLN A 395 30.59 -20.38 -6.90
CA GLN A 395 30.63 -19.49 -5.73
C GLN A 395 29.54 -18.41 -5.78
N ILE A 396 29.31 -17.81 -6.95
CA ILE A 396 28.23 -16.81 -7.13
C ILE A 396 26.86 -17.45 -6.92
N LYS A 397 26.63 -18.65 -7.49
CA LYS A 397 25.38 -19.41 -7.27
C LYS A 397 25.20 -19.74 -5.80
N GLN A 398 26.26 -20.16 -5.11
CA GLN A 398 26.22 -20.42 -3.68
C GLN A 398 25.84 -19.17 -2.88
N ALA A 399 26.44 -18.02 -3.20
CA ALA A 399 26.14 -16.76 -2.53
C ALA A 399 24.69 -16.31 -2.77
N LEU A 400 24.21 -16.33 -4.02
CA LEU A 400 22.83 -15.98 -4.37
C LEU A 400 21.79 -16.94 -3.77
N SER A 401 22.07 -18.23 -3.79
CA SER A 401 21.23 -19.24 -3.13
C SER A 401 21.17 -19.02 -1.61
N GLY A 402 22.32 -18.74 -0.98
CA GLY A 402 22.39 -18.38 0.45
C GLY A 402 21.68 -17.07 0.79
N ILE A 403 21.57 -16.14 -0.17
CA ILE A 403 20.73 -14.94 -0.01
C ILE A 403 19.24 -15.34 0.00
N GLY A 404 18.85 -16.23 -0.92
CA GLY A 404 17.50 -16.78 -1.02
C GLY A 404 16.99 -16.98 -2.45
N TYR A 405 17.75 -16.51 -3.46
CA TYR A 405 17.37 -16.59 -4.87
C TYR A 405 17.38 -18.04 -5.37
N SER A 406 16.48 -18.34 -6.30
CA SER A 406 16.57 -19.59 -7.06
C SER A 406 17.73 -19.51 -8.05
N VAL A 407 18.59 -20.54 -8.08
CA VAL A 407 19.76 -20.67 -8.96
C VAL A 407 19.74 -21.94 -9.81
N SER A 408 18.59 -22.64 -9.81
CA SER A 408 18.31 -23.87 -10.54
C SER A 408 16.87 -23.84 -11.06
N ALA A 409 16.65 -24.39 -12.26
CA ALA A 409 15.32 -24.49 -12.85
C ALA A 409 14.50 -25.70 -12.33
N VAL A 410 15.12 -26.60 -11.56
CA VAL A 410 14.48 -27.85 -11.09
C VAL A 410 13.87 -27.65 -9.71
N ASP A 411 14.72 -27.28 -8.75
CA ASP A 411 14.41 -27.21 -7.32
C ASP A 411 14.73 -25.84 -6.72
N GLY A 412 15.25 -24.92 -7.53
CA GLY A 412 15.70 -23.60 -7.11
C GLY A 412 17.04 -23.56 -6.39
N SER A 413 17.64 -24.68 -6.00
CA SER A 413 18.83 -24.68 -5.14
C SER A 413 20.00 -25.53 -5.62
N THR A 414 19.80 -26.44 -6.58
CA THR A 414 20.89 -27.24 -7.14
C THR A 414 21.96 -26.33 -7.76
N ILE A 415 23.20 -26.41 -7.24
CA ILE A 415 24.33 -25.63 -7.73
C ILE A 415 25.07 -26.43 -8.81
N THR A 416 25.00 -25.95 -10.05
CA THR A 416 25.85 -26.42 -11.15
C THR A 416 26.99 -25.43 -11.38
N PRO A 417 28.15 -25.85 -11.93
CA PRO A 417 29.24 -24.92 -12.22
C PRO A 417 28.96 -24.04 -13.45
N GLU A 418 27.80 -24.19 -14.10
CA GLU A 418 27.45 -23.56 -15.38
C GLU A 418 26.67 -22.25 -15.21
N PHE A 419 27.04 -21.24 -16.01
CA PHE A 419 26.29 -19.99 -16.12
C PHE A 419 25.05 -20.23 -17.00
N ASP A 420 23.99 -20.73 -16.37
CA ASP A 420 22.71 -21.05 -16.99
C ASP A 420 21.69 -19.91 -16.87
N ASP A 421 20.48 -20.16 -17.37
CA ASP A 421 19.38 -19.18 -17.35
C ASP A 421 18.88 -18.88 -15.95
N ALA A 422 18.99 -19.85 -15.03
CA ALA A 422 18.61 -19.63 -13.64
C ALA A 422 19.55 -18.62 -12.97
N LEU A 423 20.87 -18.75 -13.18
CA LEU A 423 21.83 -17.75 -12.70
C LEU A 423 21.63 -16.39 -13.36
N GLN A 424 21.46 -16.34 -14.69
CA GLN A 424 21.23 -15.08 -15.38
C GLN A 424 20.01 -14.33 -14.82
N ARG A 425 18.90 -15.04 -14.55
CA ARG A 425 17.71 -14.47 -13.91
C ARG A 425 17.99 -14.00 -12.49
N ALA A 426 18.61 -14.83 -11.67
CA ALA A 426 18.94 -14.48 -10.28
C ALA A 426 19.79 -13.21 -10.21
N VAL A 427 20.82 -13.11 -11.06
CA VAL A 427 21.67 -11.92 -11.18
C VAL A 427 20.86 -10.71 -11.62
N ARG A 428 20.02 -10.85 -12.65
CA ARG A 428 19.18 -9.75 -13.14
C ARG A 428 18.25 -9.22 -12.05
N HIS A 429 17.54 -10.08 -11.32
CA HIS A 429 16.62 -9.64 -10.27
C HIS A 429 17.35 -9.04 -9.07
N PHE A 430 18.48 -9.62 -8.68
CA PHE A 430 19.38 -9.02 -7.69
C PHE A 430 19.79 -7.61 -8.10
N GLN A 431 20.24 -7.43 -9.34
CA GLN A 431 20.65 -6.13 -9.88
C GLN A 431 19.49 -5.15 -9.94
N ILE A 432 18.29 -5.54 -10.40
CA ILE A 432 17.12 -4.66 -10.44
C ILE A 432 16.79 -4.13 -9.05
N ARG A 433 16.78 -5.02 -8.05
CA ARG A 433 16.58 -4.62 -6.66
C ARG A 433 17.65 -3.63 -6.20
N ARG A 434 18.92 -3.95 -6.43
CA ARG A 434 20.05 -3.18 -5.86
C ARG A 434 20.34 -1.87 -6.58
N PHE A 435 20.12 -1.85 -7.89
CA PHE A 435 20.24 -0.66 -8.75
C PHE A 435 18.93 0.13 -8.82
N SER A 436 17.95 -0.14 -7.95
CA SER A 436 16.69 0.59 -7.94
C SER A 436 16.80 1.99 -7.30
N GLY A 437 15.79 2.83 -7.52
CA GLY A 437 15.70 4.18 -6.94
C GLY A 437 16.85 5.08 -7.40
N SER A 438 17.49 5.77 -6.45
CA SER A 438 18.63 6.66 -6.72
C SER A 438 19.87 5.94 -7.28
N ARG A 439 19.93 4.60 -7.19
CA ARG A 439 21.03 3.77 -7.71
C ARG A 439 20.83 3.33 -9.16
N LEU A 440 19.73 3.74 -9.80
CA LEU A 440 19.43 3.42 -11.21
C LEU A 440 20.32 4.16 -12.22
N ALA A 441 21.19 5.05 -11.72
CA ALA A 441 22.18 5.72 -12.53
C ALA A 441 23.30 4.73 -12.95
N SER A 442 23.24 4.34 -14.22
CA SER A 442 24.30 3.71 -15.03
C SER A 442 24.31 2.17 -15.12
N ARG A 443 24.24 1.65 -16.37
CA ARG A 443 24.58 0.29 -16.86
C ARG A 443 23.44 -0.69 -17.20
N PRO A 444 22.44 -0.33 -18.04
CA PRO A 444 21.43 -1.28 -18.52
C PRO A 444 22.02 -2.46 -19.34
N ALA A 445 23.19 -2.27 -19.97
CA ALA A 445 23.88 -3.29 -20.76
C ALA A 445 24.46 -4.46 -19.93
N MET A 446 24.45 -4.37 -18.59
CA MET A 446 25.05 -5.35 -17.68
C MET A 446 24.01 -6.24 -16.96
N LEU A 447 22.71 -6.04 -17.23
CA LEU A 447 21.66 -6.83 -16.57
C LEU A 447 21.77 -8.33 -16.91
N GLY A 448 21.86 -9.15 -15.86
CA GLY A 448 22.03 -10.60 -15.99
C GLY A 448 23.48 -11.05 -16.23
N ALA A 449 24.44 -10.13 -16.24
CA ALA A 449 25.88 -10.42 -16.23
C ALA A 449 26.49 -10.00 -14.89
N VAL A 450 27.60 -10.64 -14.50
CA VAL A 450 28.31 -10.35 -13.25
C VAL A 450 29.64 -9.67 -13.58
N ASP A 451 29.71 -8.36 -13.35
CA ASP A 451 30.97 -7.62 -13.29
C ASP A 451 31.50 -7.55 -11.85
N TYR A 452 32.66 -6.92 -11.68
CA TYR A 452 33.28 -6.73 -10.36
C TYR A 452 32.34 -6.05 -9.36
N ILE A 453 31.56 -5.04 -9.78
CA ILE A 453 30.64 -4.31 -8.89
C ILE A 453 29.51 -5.23 -8.44
N THR A 454 28.89 -5.95 -9.38
CA THR A 454 27.84 -6.93 -9.07
C THR A 454 28.36 -8.02 -8.13
N ALA A 455 29.56 -8.54 -8.40
CA ALA A 455 30.21 -9.54 -7.54
C ALA A 455 30.43 -9.01 -6.11
N GLN A 456 30.92 -7.77 -5.99
CA GLN A 456 31.13 -7.10 -4.72
C GLN A 456 29.82 -6.95 -3.93
N GLU A 457 28.74 -6.48 -4.56
CA GLU A 457 27.44 -6.35 -3.89
C GLU A 457 26.86 -7.71 -3.46
N ILE A 458 26.97 -8.75 -4.31
CA ILE A 458 26.55 -10.11 -3.94
C ILE A 458 27.29 -10.57 -2.68
N ALA A 459 28.61 -10.36 -2.62
CA ALA A 459 29.41 -10.72 -1.45
C ALA A 459 29.00 -9.93 -0.19
N MET A 460 28.78 -8.62 -0.30
CA MET A 460 28.38 -7.76 0.81
C MET A 460 26.98 -8.10 1.36
N VAL A 461 26.03 -8.43 0.47
CA VAL A 461 24.69 -8.87 0.88
C VAL A 461 24.74 -10.26 1.50
N SER A 462 25.50 -11.18 0.89
CA SER A 462 25.68 -12.54 1.42
C SER A 462 26.30 -12.52 2.83
N GLY A 463 27.23 -11.60 3.07
CA GLY A 463 27.84 -11.37 4.39
C GLY A 463 26.91 -10.74 5.44
N ASP A 464 25.75 -10.18 5.04
CA ASP A 464 24.71 -9.75 5.98
C ASP A 464 24.01 -10.96 6.60
N ALA A 465 24.68 -11.55 7.59
CA ALA A 465 24.15 -12.56 8.49
C ALA A 465 23.30 -11.95 9.61
N GLY A 466 22.93 -10.65 9.50
CA GLY A 466 22.33 -9.86 10.58
C GLY A 466 21.15 -10.55 11.28
N PRO A 467 20.82 -10.15 12.52
CA PRO A 467 19.77 -10.80 13.30
C PRO A 467 18.43 -10.79 12.60
#